data_AF-A0A5N7MWV2-F1
#
_entry.id   AF-A0A5N7MWV2-F1
#
_cell.length_a   1.000
_cell.length_b   1.000
_cell.length_c   1.000
_cell.angle_alpha   90.00
_cell.angle_beta   90.00
_cell.angle_gamma   90.00
#
_symmetry.space_group_name_H-M   'P 1'
#
loop_
_entity.id
_entity.type
_entity.pdbx_description
1 polymer ?
#
loop_
_entity_poly.entity_id
_entity_poly.type
_entity_poly.pdbx_seq_one_letter_code
_entity_poly.pdbx_strand_id
1 'polypeptide(L)'
;MGRIMKEDDIFISGLFDLMNLRFGPSQGPKEAFGGIEEMAALQKEFQIFQRGRSLKDCVAVLNLGGFWNARARNRWLTLIGELGLYESDEPGVNGNDRIMNMMIENLASRYPLPVLFQAHDSRSEDGRRVIVRNAPTGLFYMTQDYIIVSIPMLPRSVSRTARQPVKAARKAAAKTTRAAPKSTKKTPRRR
;
A
#
# COMPACT_ATOMS: atom_id res chain seq x y z
N MET A 1 6.06 -11.78 -0.19
CA MET A 1 7.40 -11.19 -0.10
C MET A 1 7.49 -10.01 -1.06
N GLY A 2 7.17 -8.80 -0.61
CA GLY A 2 7.25 -7.56 -1.37
C GLY A 2 8.68 -7.19 -1.69
N ARG A 3 8.87 -6.11 -2.45
CA ARG A 3 10.20 -5.68 -2.91
C ARG A 3 11.13 -5.31 -1.75
N ILE A 4 10.60 -4.62 -0.74
CA ILE A 4 11.40 -3.97 0.32
C ILE A 4 11.49 -4.87 1.55
N MET A 5 10.34 -5.31 2.07
CA MET A 5 10.25 -6.14 3.27
C MET A 5 10.71 -7.59 3.02
N LYS A 6 10.60 -8.10 1.79
CA LYS A 6 11.08 -9.44 1.38
C LYS A 6 10.53 -10.52 2.32
N GLU A 7 11.40 -11.33 2.93
CA GLU A 7 11.02 -12.35 3.92
C GLU A 7 10.43 -11.77 5.22
N ASP A 8 10.66 -10.49 5.50
CA ASP A 8 10.12 -9.78 6.66
C ASP A 8 8.70 -9.23 6.41
N ASP A 9 8.08 -9.53 5.26
CA ASP A 9 6.68 -9.19 4.96
C ASP A 9 5.72 -9.66 6.06
N ILE A 10 6.03 -10.79 6.70
CA ILE A 10 5.23 -11.36 7.80
C ILE A 10 5.04 -10.39 8.96
N PHE A 11 5.93 -9.40 9.11
CA PHE A 11 5.85 -8.40 10.16
C PHE A 11 5.00 -7.19 9.79
N ILE A 12 4.59 -7.02 8.53
CA ILE A 12 3.87 -5.83 8.05
C ILE A 12 2.59 -5.60 8.85
N SER A 13 1.81 -6.65 9.13
CA SER A 13 0.58 -6.51 9.94
C SER A 13 0.89 -5.94 11.33
N GLY A 14 1.84 -6.54 12.04
CA GLY A 14 2.23 -6.06 13.37
C GLY A 14 2.85 -4.65 13.37
N LEU A 15 3.53 -4.27 12.28
CA LEU A 15 4.06 -2.91 12.12
C LEU A 15 2.93 -1.88 11.92
N PHE A 16 1.89 -2.24 11.15
CA PHE A 16 0.68 -1.44 11.08
C PHE A 16 -0.05 -1.37 12.42
N ASP A 17 -0.15 -2.49 13.15
CA ASP A 17 -0.79 -2.52 14.46
C ASP A 17 -0.11 -1.57 15.44
N LEU A 18 1.23 -1.47 15.43
CA LEU A 18 1.96 -0.47 16.25
C LEU A 18 1.55 0.96 15.90
N MET A 19 1.43 1.28 14.61
CA MET A 19 0.97 2.62 14.18
C MET A 19 -0.49 2.84 14.60
N ASN A 20 -1.36 1.86 14.38
CA ASN A 20 -2.78 1.93 14.65
C ASN A 20 -3.09 2.04 16.16
N LEU A 21 -2.26 1.44 17.02
CA LEU A 21 -2.33 1.65 18.46
C LEU A 21 -1.89 3.06 18.84
N ARG A 22 -0.81 3.57 18.22
CA ARG A 22 -0.30 4.91 18.52
C ARG A 22 -1.24 6.03 18.11
N PHE A 23 -1.92 5.88 16.97
CA PHE A 23 -2.84 6.87 16.42
C PHE A 23 -4.31 6.46 16.55
N GLY A 24 -4.61 5.44 17.35
CA GLY A 24 -5.96 4.94 17.57
C GLY A 24 -6.83 5.89 18.39
N PRO A 25 -8.07 5.48 18.70
CA PRO A 25 -8.98 6.26 19.55
C PRO A 25 -8.34 6.64 20.88
N SER A 26 -8.80 7.75 21.46
CA SER A 26 -8.39 8.10 22.82
C SER A 26 -8.75 6.98 23.78
N GLN A 27 -7.81 6.65 24.65
CA GLN A 27 -7.99 5.68 25.74
C GLN A 27 -8.59 6.33 27.00
N GLY A 28 -8.87 7.64 26.93
CA GLY A 28 -9.50 8.40 28.00
C GLY A 28 -8.60 8.65 29.21
N PRO A 29 -8.99 9.57 30.10
CA PRO A 29 -8.14 10.01 31.21
C PRO A 29 -8.11 9.04 32.39
N LYS A 30 -8.95 7.98 32.38
CA LYS A 30 -9.19 7.15 33.57
C LYS A 30 -8.24 5.96 33.72
N GLU A 31 -7.79 5.38 32.61
CA GLU A 31 -7.02 4.11 32.65
C GLU A 31 -5.67 4.22 31.93
N ALA A 32 -5.56 4.99 30.85
CA ALA A 32 -4.30 5.29 30.19
C ALA A 32 -4.42 6.54 29.31
N PHE A 33 -3.56 7.53 29.51
CA PHE A 33 -3.41 8.62 28.53
C PHE A 33 -2.69 8.07 27.30
N GLY A 34 -3.38 8.00 26.17
CA GLY A 34 -2.87 7.34 24.97
C GLY A 34 -3.69 7.61 23.71
N GLY A 35 -3.23 7.07 22.59
CA GLY A 35 -3.88 7.21 21.29
C GLY A 35 -3.76 8.63 20.71
N ILE A 36 -4.79 9.05 19.97
CA ILE A 36 -4.76 10.30 19.20
C ILE A 36 -4.63 11.56 20.07
N GLU A 37 -5.20 11.58 21.28
CA GLU A 37 -5.10 12.72 22.20
C GLU A 37 -3.68 12.92 22.74
N GLU A 38 -3.00 11.84 23.10
CA GLU A 38 -1.58 11.89 23.48
C GLU A 38 -0.74 12.38 22.30
N MET A 39 -1.01 11.87 21.09
CA MET A 39 -0.28 12.31 19.90
C MET A 39 -0.51 13.78 19.57
N ALA A 40 -1.71 14.32 19.79
CA ALA A 40 -1.99 15.74 19.61
C ALA A 40 -1.22 16.60 20.64
N ALA A 41 -1.19 16.17 21.91
CA ALA A 41 -0.40 16.84 22.94
C ALA A 41 1.10 16.83 22.63
N LEU A 42 1.65 15.69 22.22
CA LEU A 42 3.05 15.56 21.81
C LEU A 42 3.37 16.38 20.55
N GLN A 43 2.45 16.43 19.60
CA GLN A 43 2.62 17.25 18.40
C GLN A 43 2.67 18.73 18.75
N LYS A 44 1.85 19.19 19.71
CA LYS A 44 1.87 20.57 20.19
C LYS A 44 3.20 20.95 20.85
N GLU A 45 3.75 20.04 21.67
CA GLU A 45 4.98 20.29 22.43
C GLU A 45 6.24 20.16 21.57
N PHE A 46 6.34 19.08 20.79
CA PHE A 46 7.59 18.69 20.13
C PHE A 46 7.57 18.89 18.61
N GLN A 47 6.40 19.20 18.04
CA GLN A 47 6.24 19.34 16.59
C GLN A 47 6.85 18.16 15.83
N ILE A 48 6.43 16.95 16.18
CA ILE A 48 6.96 15.69 15.64
C ILE A 48 6.76 15.65 14.11
N PHE A 49 5.59 16.06 13.63
CA PHE A 49 5.28 16.22 12.22
C PHE A 49 5.45 17.68 11.80
N GLN A 50 6.21 17.91 10.72
CA GLN A 50 6.44 19.23 10.14
C GLN A 50 6.52 19.13 8.62
N ARG A 51 6.08 20.18 7.91
CA ARG A 51 6.21 20.25 6.45
C ARG A 51 7.69 20.17 6.05
N GLY A 52 7.99 19.36 5.05
CA GLY A 52 9.37 19.11 4.59
C GLY A 52 10.16 18.10 5.41
N ARG A 53 9.63 17.59 6.54
CA ARG A 53 10.24 16.47 7.28
C ARG A 53 9.85 15.13 6.65
N SER A 54 10.74 14.14 6.72
CA SER A 54 10.41 12.78 6.27
C SER A 54 9.49 12.08 7.27
N LEU A 55 8.44 11.43 6.75
CA LEU A 55 7.59 10.54 7.52
C LEU A 55 8.39 9.40 8.14
N LYS A 56 9.42 8.91 7.44
CA LYS A 56 10.35 7.89 7.95
C LYS A 56 10.98 8.31 9.26
N ASP A 57 11.46 9.54 9.36
CA ASP A 57 12.14 10.04 10.56
C ASP A 57 11.14 10.20 11.71
N CYS A 58 9.92 10.66 11.40
CA CYS A 58 8.83 10.74 12.39
C CYS A 58 8.48 9.35 12.96
N VAL A 59 8.32 8.35 12.07
CA VAL A 59 8.08 6.94 12.45
C VAL A 59 9.25 6.38 13.26
N ALA A 60 10.49 6.75 12.92
CA ALA A 60 11.68 6.31 13.65
C ALA A 60 11.76 6.92 15.06
N VAL A 61 11.50 8.21 15.22
CA VAL A 61 11.48 8.92 16.51
C VAL A 61 10.39 8.38 17.43
N LEU A 62 9.22 8.09 16.87
CA LEU A 62 8.11 7.47 17.61
C LEU A 62 8.32 5.96 17.86
N ASN A 63 9.44 5.40 17.42
CA ASN A 63 9.79 3.98 17.56
C ASN A 63 8.74 3.02 16.95
N LEU A 64 8.07 3.42 15.87
CA LEU A 64 6.98 2.67 15.23
C LEU A 64 7.48 1.66 14.17
N GLY A 65 8.66 1.08 14.39
CA GLY A 65 9.30 0.14 13.46
C GLY A 65 9.50 -1.27 14.00
N GLY A 66 8.94 -1.60 15.16
CA GLY A 66 9.15 -2.89 15.83
C GLY A 66 10.50 -2.96 16.54
N PHE A 67 10.47 -3.11 17.86
CA PHE A 67 11.67 -3.13 18.70
C PHE A 67 12.42 -4.47 18.69
N TRP A 68 11.76 -5.54 18.25
CA TRP A 68 12.25 -6.92 18.38
C TRP A 68 13.09 -7.43 17.18
N ASN A 69 13.11 -6.70 16.05
CA ASN A 69 13.86 -7.12 14.86
C ASN A 69 14.41 -5.91 14.09
N ALA A 70 15.70 -5.62 14.27
CA ALA A 70 16.36 -4.48 13.64
C ALA A 70 16.35 -4.54 12.09
N ARG A 71 16.39 -5.74 11.50
CA ARG A 71 16.34 -5.90 10.05
C ARG A 71 14.96 -5.52 9.50
N ALA A 72 13.90 -6.05 10.12
CA ALA A 72 12.53 -5.73 9.75
C ALA A 72 12.25 -4.23 9.96
N ARG A 73 12.71 -3.65 11.08
CA ARG A 73 12.64 -2.21 11.35
C ARG A 73 13.26 -1.37 10.24
N ASN A 74 14.49 -1.67 9.84
CA ASN A 74 15.19 -0.88 8.83
C ASN A 74 14.52 -0.99 7.45
N ARG A 75 14.01 -2.17 7.10
CA ARG A 75 13.23 -2.35 5.86
C ARG A 75 11.90 -1.62 5.91
N TRP A 76 11.23 -1.61 7.07
CA TRP A 76 10.00 -0.86 7.27
C TRP A 76 10.22 0.64 7.10
N LEU A 77 11.24 1.20 7.76
CA LEU A 77 11.60 2.61 7.60
C LEU A 77 12.01 2.94 6.16
N THR A 78 12.62 2.00 5.44
CA THR A 78 12.91 2.18 4.00
C THR A 78 11.60 2.24 3.20
N LEU A 79 10.65 1.35 3.47
CA LEU A 79 9.34 1.34 2.83
C LEU A 79 8.60 2.66 3.05
N ILE A 80 8.55 3.14 4.29
CA ILE A 80 7.93 4.42 4.64
C ILE A 80 8.66 5.59 3.95
N GLY A 81 10.00 5.56 3.90
CA GLY A 81 10.78 6.60 3.23
C GLY A 81 10.56 6.67 1.72
N GLU A 82 10.28 5.53 1.08
CA GLU A 82 9.98 5.49 -0.36
C GLU A 82 8.57 6.02 -0.70
N LEU A 83 7.71 6.33 0.28
CA LEU A 83 6.38 6.90 0.00
C LEU A 83 6.44 8.24 -0.73
N GLY A 84 7.54 8.99 -0.60
CA GLY A 84 7.77 10.21 -1.37
C GLY A 84 8.02 9.98 -2.87
N LEU A 85 8.26 8.74 -3.30
CA LEU A 85 8.43 8.38 -4.71
C LEU A 85 7.12 8.03 -5.41
N TYR A 86 6.04 7.87 -4.65
CA TYR A 86 4.71 7.57 -5.18
C TYR A 86 3.84 8.82 -5.14
N GLU A 87 2.95 8.94 -6.11
CA GLU A 87 1.88 9.94 -6.07
C GLU A 87 0.94 9.66 -4.90
N SER A 88 0.14 10.65 -4.52
CA SER A 88 -0.98 10.47 -3.60
C SER A 88 -2.33 10.58 -4.32
N ASP A 89 -3.41 10.51 -3.56
CA ASP A 89 -4.76 10.84 -4.02
C ASP A 89 -4.99 12.34 -4.23
N GLU A 90 -4.04 13.19 -3.81
CA GLU A 90 -4.05 14.62 -4.02
C GLU A 90 -3.15 15.02 -5.20
N PRO A 91 -3.68 15.71 -6.24
CA PRO A 91 -2.91 16.06 -7.42
C PRO A 91 -1.66 16.90 -7.11
N GLY A 92 -0.51 16.46 -7.62
CA GLY A 92 0.77 17.18 -7.44
C GLY A 92 1.44 16.98 -6.07
N VAL A 93 0.85 16.17 -5.18
CA VAL A 93 1.40 15.87 -3.85
C VAL A 93 1.85 14.41 -3.81
N ASN A 94 3.07 14.17 -3.34
CA ASN A 94 3.59 12.80 -3.17
C ASN A 94 3.03 12.15 -1.89
N GLY A 95 3.18 10.83 -1.76
CA GLY A 95 2.64 10.07 -0.65
C GLY A 95 3.19 10.46 0.73
N ASN A 96 4.46 10.83 0.83
CA ASN A 96 5.05 11.32 2.09
C ASN A 96 4.35 12.62 2.53
N ASP A 97 4.32 13.60 1.64
CA ASP A 97 3.81 14.94 1.96
C ASP A 97 2.31 14.91 2.21
N ARG A 98 1.55 14.07 1.48
CA ARG A 98 0.12 13.85 1.72
C ARG A 98 -0.14 13.38 3.15
N ILE A 99 0.59 12.36 3.61
CA ILE A 99 0.43 11.84 4.99
C ILE A 99 0.89 12.89 6.00
N MET A 100 2.04 13.53 5.78
CA MET A 100 2.57 14.54 6.69
C MET A 100 1.62 15.72 6.87
N ASN A 101 1.07 16.25 5.77
CA ASN A 101 0.10 17.34 5.80
C ASN A 101 -1.18 16.93 6.54
N MET A 102 -1.72 15.74 6.25
CA MET A 102 -2.88 15.21 6.97
C MET A 102 -2.60 15.09 8.47
N MET A 103 -1.44 14.56 8.88
CA MET A 103 -1.10 14.42 10.29
C MET A 103 -1.01 15.78 10.99
N ILE A 104 -0.42 16.78 10.34
CA ILE A 104 -0.31 18.15 10.87
C ILE A 104 -1.70 18.77 11.04
N GLU A 105 -2.55 18.69 10.02
CA GLU A 105 -3.90 19.27 10.03
C GLU A 105 -4.79 18.57 11.06
N ASN A 106 -4.77 17.24 11.08
CA ASN A 106 -5.58 16.43 11.99
C ASN A 106 -5.18 16.68 13.46
N LEU A 107 -3.89 16.63 13.78
CA LEU A 107 -3.43 16.81 15.17
C LEU A 107 -3.54 18.26 15.67
N ALA A 108 -3.68 19.23 14.76
CA ALA A 108 -4.00 20.62 15.10
C ALA A 108 -5.52 20.88 15.24
N SER A 109 -6.37 19.92 14.86
CA SER A 109 -7.82 20.01 15.02
C SER A 109 -8.23 20.11 16.49
N ARG A 110 -9.37 20.77 16.73
CA ARG A 110 -10.02 20.76 18.05
C ARG A 110 -10.42 19.34 18.49
N TYR A 111 -10.78 18.50 17.52
CA TYR A 111 -11.18 17.10 17.72
C TYR A 111 -10.39 16.25 16.70
N PRO A 112 -9.15 15.86 17.03
CA PRO A 112 -8.34 15.04 16.14
C PRO A 112 -8.99 13.66 15.99
N LEU A 113 -9.09 13.19 14.76
CA LEU A 113 -9.63 11.86 14.45
C LEU A 113 -8.55 10.79 14.60
N PRO A 114 -8.88 9.58 15.06
CA PRO A 114 -7.95 8.47 15.02
C PRO A 114 -7.57 8.12 13.58
N VAL A 115 -6.35 7.60 13.41
CA VAL A 115 -5.78 7.28 12.09
C VAL A 115 -5.56 5.77 11.98
N LEU A 116 -6.14 5.18 10.93
CA LEU A 116 -5.98 3.78 10.58
C LEU A 116 -5.04 3.65 9.39
N PHE A 117 -3.87 3.08 9.61
CA PHE A 117 -2.93 2.68 8.57
C PHE A 117 -3.20 1.27 8.11
N GLN A 118 -3.25 1.09 6.80
CA GLN A 118 -3.43 -0.21 6.16
C GLN A 118 -2.68 -0.29 4.82
N ALA A 119 -2.62 -1.49 4.26
CA ALA A 119 -2.13 -1.70 2.91
C ALA A 119 -3.29 -1.91 1.93
N HIS A 120 -3.10 -1.47 0.68
CA HIS A 120 -3.92 -1.91 -0.45
C HIS A 120 -3.05 -2.53 -1.54
N ASP A 121 -3.67 -3.40 -2.35
CA ASP A 121 -3.00 -4.00 -3.49
C ASP A 121 -2.75 -2.95 -4.57
N SER A 122 -1.49 -2.72 -4.93
CA SER A 122 -1.14 -1.74 -5.96
C SER A 122 -1.62 -2.08 -7.38
N ARG A 123 -2.27 -3.25 -7.55
CA ARG A 123 -2.92 -3.68 -8.81
C ARG A 123 -4.41 -3.32 -8.86
N SER A 124 -4.97 -2.82 -7.76
CA SER A 124 -6.36 -2.34 -7.74
C SER A 124 -6.50 -1.02 -8.51
N GLU A 125 -7.72 -0.49 -8.56
CA GLU A 125 -8.02 0.83 -9.16
C GLU A 125 -7.25 1.97 -8.49
N ASP A 126 -6.89 1.81 -7.21
CA ASP A 126 -6.06 2.78 -6.48
C ASP A 126 -4.60 2.73 -6.89
N GLY A 127 -4.15 1.69 -7.60
CA GLY A 127 -2.80 1.65 -8.17
C GLY A 127 -1.69 1.86 -7.14
N ARG A 128 -0.62 2.53 -7.57
CA ARG A 128 0.58 2.77 -6.76
C ARG A 128 0.55 4.05 -5.94
N ARG A 129 -0.59 4.73 -5.82
CA ARG A 129 -0.69 5.98 -5.03
C ARG A 129 -0.99 5.68 -3.56
N VAL A 130 -0.58 6.60 -2.69
CA VAL A 130 -1.02 6.65 -1.29
C VAL A 130 -2.42 7.27 -1.24
N ILE A 131 -3.34 6.67 -0.48
CA ILE A 131 -4.71 7.18 -0.33
C ILE A 131 -4.93 7.65 1.10
N VAL A 132 -5.55 8.81 1.28
CA VAL A 132 -5.90 9.36 2.58
C VAL A 132 -7.34 9.85 2.55
N ARG A 133 -8.24 9.11 3.21
CA ARG A 133 -9.68 9.37 3.19
C ARG A 133 -10.30 9.35 4.58
N ASN A 134 -11.36 10.14 4.78
CA ASN A 134 -12.19 10.02 5.97
C ASN A 134 -13.20 8.89 5.78
N ALA A 135 -13.39 8.07 6.80
CA ALA A 135 -14.34 6.96 6.78
C ALA A 135 -15.09 6.87 8.12
N PRO A 136 -16.43 6.80 8.11
CA PRO A 136 -17.22 6.70 9.34
C PRO A 136 -17.13 5.32 10.01
N THR A 137 -16.60 4.33 9.30
CA THR A 137 -16.49 2.94 9.74
C THR A 137 -15.13 2.37 9.34
N GLY A 138 -14.05 2.98 9.82
CA GLY A 138 -12.68 2.48 9.57
C GLY A 138 -12.52 0.98 9.89
N LEU A 139 -13.21 0.54 10.94
CA LEU A 139 -13.43 -0.87 11.28
C LEU A 139 -14.93 -1.10 11.35
N PHE A 140 -15.45 -2.14 10.69
CA PHE A 140 -16.89 -2.38 10.56
C PHE A 140 -17.64 -2.54 11.89
N TYR A 141 -16.91 -2.89 12.95
CA TYR A 141 -17.43 -3.09 14.31
C TYR A 141 -17.27 -1.85 15.22
N MET A 142 -16.80 -0.73 14.68
CA MET A 142 -16.68 0.55 15.39
C MET A 142 -17.53 1.62 14.71
N THR A 143 -18.11 2.51 15.53
CA THR A 143 -18.93 3.65 15.07
C THR A 143 -18.16 4.97 15.02
N GLN A 144 -16.89 4.95 15.41
CA GLN A 144 -16.02 6.12 15.43
C GLN A 144 -15.48 6.40 14.03
N ASP A 145 -15.51 7.66 13.61
CA ASP A 145 -14.90 8.12 12.37
C ASP A 145 -13.37 8.01 12.45
N TYR A 146 -12.73 7.57 11.36
CA TYR A 146 -11.29 7.48 11.19
C TYR A 146 -10.82 8.23 9.95
N ILE A 147 -9.56 8.66 9.99
CA ILE A 147 -8.78 8.91 8.77
C ILE A 147 -8.09 7.61 8.39
N ILE A 148 -8.37 7.08 7.21
CA ILE A 148 -7.71 5.89 6.67
C ILE A 148 -6.55 6.33 5.78
N VAL A 149 -5.35 5.87 6.13
CA VAL A 149 -4.15 5.97 5.29
C VAL A 149 -3.87 4.60 4.67
N SER A 150 -4.04 4.50 3.36
CA SER A 150 -3.82 3.26 2.61
C SER A 150 -2.50 3.35 1.84
N ILE A 151 -1.58 2.43 2.16
CA ILE A 151 -0.24 2.36 1.58
C ILE A 151 -0.22 1.33 0.45
N PRO A 152 0.23 1.71 -0.77
CA PRO A 152 0.30 0.78 -1.89
C PRO A 152 1.34 -0.30 -1.64
N MET A 153 0.91 -1.56 -1.67
CA MET A 153 1.80 -2.72 -1.57
C MET A 153 1.60 -3.68 -2.74
N LEU A 154 2.71 -4.24 -3.20
CA LEU A 154 2.73 -5.26 -4.25
C LEU A 154 3.47 -6.50 -3.73
N PRO A 155 2.79 -7.66 -3.66
CA PRO A 155 3.49 -8.92 -3.45
C PRO A 155 4.53 -9.09 -4.55
N ARG A 156 5.78 -9.53 -4.28
CA ARG A 156 6.58 -10.07 -5.39
C ARG A 156 5.76 -11.21 -5.97
N SER A 157 5.44 -11.09 -7.24
CA SER A 157 5.16 -12.29 -8.01
C SER A 157 6.39 -13.17 -7.87
N VAL A 158 6.19 -14.40 -7.38
CA VAL A 158 7.18 -15.45 -7.58
C VAL A 158 7.41 -15.47 -9.08
N SER A 159 8.63 -15.18 -9.49
CA SER A 159 9.06 -15.07 -10.88
C SER A 159 8.35 -16.09 -11.76
N ARG A 160 7.41 -15.63 -12.59
CA ARG A 160 7.02 -16.12 -13.92
C ARG A 160 7.03 -17.64 -14.22
N THR A 161 6.84 -18.53 -13.25
CA THR A 161 6.73 -19.98 -13.51
C THR A 161 5.28 -20.43 -13.70
N ALA A 162 4.29 -19.59 -13.35
CA ALA A 162 2.89 -19.80 -13.71
C ALA A 162 2.49 -19.04 -14.99
N ARG A 163 3.38 -18.97 -16.00
CA ARG A 163 2.89 -18.74 -17.37
C ARG A 163 2.19 -20.02 -17.79
N GLN A 164 0.88 -20.04 -17.60
CA GLN A 164 -0.01 -20.99 -18.27
C GLN A 164 0.42 -21.15 -19.74
N PRO A 165 0.32 -22.37 -20.31
CA PRO A 165 0.75 -22.70 -21.66
C PRO A 165 -0.20 -22.12 -22.72
N VAL A 166 -0.43 -20.81 -22.75
CA VAL A 166 -1.28 -20.18 -23.78
C VAL A 166 -0.56 -20.04 -25.14
N LYS A 167 0.71 -20.48 -25.23
CA LYS A 167 1.45 -20.56 -26.50
C LYS A 167 1.39 -21.93 -27.20
N ALA A 168 0.69 -22.93 -26.64
CA ALA A 168 0.44 -24.19 -27.34
C ALA A 168 -0.86 -24.14 -28.19
N ALA A 169 -1.90 -23.44 -27.73
CA ALA A 169 -3.18 -23.37 -28.46
C ALA A 169 -3.11 -22.54 -29.75
N ARG A 170 -2.26 -21.49 -29.81
CA ARG A 170 -2.13 -20.65 -31.02
C ARG A 170 -1.28 -21.29 -32.14
N LYS A 171 -0.50 -22.34 -31.83
CA LYS A 171 0.25 -23.11 -32.85
C LYS A 171 -0.52 -24.31 -33.40
N ALA A 172 -1.54 -24.80 -32.69
CA ALA A 172 -2.40 -25.87 -33.18
C ALA A 172 -3.41 -25.37 -34.24
N ALA A 173 -3.96 -24.16 -34.07
CA ALA A 173 -4.92 -23.59 -35.03
C ALA A 173 -4.31 -23.15 -36.38
N ALA A 174 -2.98 -22.95 -36.44
CA ALA A 174 -2.29 -22.56 -37.67
C ALA A 174 -1.80 -23.74 -38.53
N LYS A 175 -1.91 -24.99 -38.03
CA LYS A 175 -1.54 -26.19 -38.79
C LYS A 175 -2.73 -26.85 -39.50
N THR A 176 -3.97 -26.49 -39.19
CA THR A 176 -5.16 -27.13 -39.76
C THR A 176 -5.69 -26.48 -41.05
N THR A 177 -5.15 -25.33 -41.48
CA THR A 177 -5.58 -24.62 -42.70
C THR A 177 -4.68 -24.82 -43.92
N ARG A 178 -3.68 -25.71 -43.85
CA ARG A 178 -2.76 -25.95 -44.97
C ARG A 178 -2.64 -27.42 -45.34
N ALA A 179 -3.77 -28.03 -45.71
CA ALA A 179 -3.79 -29.31 -46.43
C ALA A 179 -4.95 -29.32 -47.43
N ALA A 180 -4.71 -28.77 -48.63
CA ALA A 180 -5.51 -29.08 -49.81
C ALA A 180 -4.82 -30.23 -50.56
N PRO A 181 -5.53 -31.28 -50.99
CA PRO A 181 -5.04 -32.14 -52.05
C PRO A 181 -5.58 -31.68 -53.40
N LYS A 182 -4.64 -31.48 -54.33
CA LYS A 182 -4.86 -31.38 -55.78
C LYS A 182 -5.47 -32.70 -56.28
N SER A 183 -6.43 -32.63 -57.21
CA SER A 183 -6.66 -33.71 -58.18
C SER A 183 -6.83 -33.14 -59.58
N THR A 184 -5.95 -33.60 -60.46
CA THR A 184 -5.83 -33.31 -61.90
C THR A 184 -6.68 -34.28 -62.73
N LYS A 185 -7.31 -33.80 -63.81
CA LYS A 185 -7.66 -34.62 -64.98
C LYS A 185 -7.77 -33.72 -66.23
N LYS A 186 -6.69 -33.57 -66.99
CA LYS A 186 -6.40 -34.23 -68.29
C LYS A 186 -7.49 -34.02 -69.36
N THR A 187 -7.22 -33.08 -70.26
CA THR A 187 -7.82 -32.93 -71.60
C THR A 187 -7.53 -34.18 -72.46
N PRO A 188 -8.32 -34.41 -73.52
CA PRO A 188 -7.69 -34.30 -74.83
C PRO A 188 -8.54 -33.64 -75.94
N ARG A 189 -7.77 -33.03 -76.83
CA ARG A 189 -7.99 -32.42 -78.15
C ARG A 189 -8.77 -33.29 -79.16
N ARG A 190 -9.53 -32.65 -80.06
CA ARG A 190 -9.45 -32.74 -81.55
C ARG A 190 -10.52 -31.78 -82.14
N ARG A 191 -10.09 -30.75 -82.88
CA ARG A 191 -9.87 -30.64 -84.34
C ARG A 191 -11.14 -30.27 -85.07
#